data_AF-A0A3B9G553-F1
#
_entry.id   AF-A0A3B9G553-F1
#
_cell.length_a   1.000
_cell.length_b   1.000
_cell.length_c   1.000
_cell.angle_alpha   90.00
_cell.angle_beta   90.00
_cell.angle_gamma   90.00
#
_symmetry.space_group_name_H-M   'P 1'
#
loop_
_entity.id
_entity.type
_entity.pdbx_description
1 polymer ?
#
loop_
_entity_poly.entity_id
_entity_poly.type
_entity_poly.pdbx_seq_one_letter_code
_entity_poly.pdbx_strand_id
1 'polypeptide(L)'
;MFYDLHMHSCLSPCAENEMTPNNICNMALIKGLDLIAVTDHNSTKQLPAAAEAARNIGIGMLFGAELESSEEVHVLALYRRLEAALSLQPWIDAHMPGIPNDENYFGNQLIMNANDEIIGKEPQLLIVSLTATLEECVEEIHRTGGKAILAHVVDRKNSVTTQLGFIPPDLPYDGLEIKRPEQIKDVLARNPWIKENETEWLIDSDAHNLIDISEAVNEISEETVARLWGDLQ
;
A
#
# COMPACT_ATOMS: atom_id res chain seq x y z
N MET A 1 -12.85 8.59 10.72
CA MET A 1 -11.92 9.25 9.79
C MET A 1 -12.21 8.69 8.41
N PHE A 2 -12.41 9.54 7.41
CA PHE A 2 -12.45 9.11 6.01
C PHE A 2 -11.02 8.80 5.54
N TYR A 3 -10.85 7.73 4.77
CA TYR A 3 -9.50 7.26 4.44
C TYR A 3 -9.32 6.75 3.01
N ASP A 4 -8.04 6.71 2.60
CA ASP A 4 -7.55 5.92 1.47
C ASP A 4 -6.09 5.50 1.72
N LEU A 5 -5.87 4.24 2.05
CA LEU A 5 -4.61 3.66 2.52
C LEU A 5 -3.89 2.84 1.43
N HIS A 6 -4.36 2.88 0.18
CA HIS A 6 -3.72 2.20 -0.94
C HIS A 6 -3.70 3.10 -2.18
N MET A 7 -2.58 3.79 -2.39
CA MET A 7 -2.38 4.69 -3.52
C MET A 7 -0.93 4.64 -4.01
N HIS A 8 -0.74 4.79 -5.30
CA HIS A 8 0.57 4.80 -5.93
C HIS A 8 0.96 6.20 -6.39
N SER A 9 2.22 6.56 -6.16
CA SER A 9 2.81 7.79 -6.65
C SER A 9 3.46 7.60 -8.02
N CYS A 10 3.97 8.70 -8.58
CA CYS A 10 4.79 8.69 -9.80
C CYS A 10 6.08 7.83 -9.70
N LEU A 11 6.37 7.25 -8.53
CA LEU A 11 7.43 6.26 -8.35
C LEU A 11 7.02 4.88 -8.87
N SER A 12 5.75 4.48 -8.72
CA SER A 12 5.22 3.28 -9.38
C SER A 12 5.13 3.51 -10.89
N PRO A 13 5.66 2.60 -11.73
CA PRO A 13 5.72 2.80 -13.18
C PRO A 13 4.34 2.86 -13.85
N CYS A 14 3.37 2.15 -13.28
CA CYS A 14 1.98 2.08 -13.73
C CYS A 14 1.12 3.31 -13.34
N ALA A 15 1.63 4.21 -12.49
CA ALA A 15 0.93 5.41 -12.08
C ALA A 15 1.25 6.60 -12.99
N GLU A 16 0.33 7.55 -13.09
CA GLU A 16 0.55 8.81 -13.82
C GLU A 16 1.70 9.61 -13.22
N ASN A 17 2.46 10.33 -14.06
CA ASN A 17 3.54 11.21 -13.60
C ASN A 17 3.00 12.33 -12.69
N GLU A 18 1.72 12.67 -12.85
CA GLU A 18 0.96 13.63 -12.06
C GLU A 18 0.64 13.15 -10.64
N MET A 19 0.86 11.87 -10.32
CA MET A 19 0.75 11.32 -8.95
C MET A 19 1.94 11.74 -8.07
N THR A 20 2.23 13.03 -8.03
CA THR A 20 3.29 13.62 -7.24
C THR A 20 2.91 13.69 -5.76
N PRO A 21 3.88 13.80 -4.82
CA PRO A 21 3.59 13.94 -3.39
C PRO A 21 2.57 15.02 -3.05
N ASN A 22 2.74 16.24 -3.59
CA ASN A 22 1.79 17.31 -3.32
C ASN A 22 0.45 17.08 -4.00
N ASN A 23 0.42 16.56 -5.23
CA ASN A 23 -0.85 16.31 -5.90
C ASN A 23 -1.70 15.27 -5.18
N ILE A 24 -1.10 14.17 -4.72
CA ILE A 24 -1.80 13.15 -3.91
C ILE A 24 -2.36 13.79 -2.64
N CYS A 25 -1.53 14.46 -1.85
CA CYS A 25 -1.95 15.04 -0.57
C CYS A 25 -3.04 16.11 -0.75
N ASN A 26 -2.89 17.01 -1.73
CA ASN A 26 -3.89 18.06 -2.00
C ASN A 26 -5.18 17.49 -2.58
N MET A 27 -5.10 16.47 -3.45
CA MET A 27 -6.30 15.82 -3.99
C MET A 27 -7.07 15.08 -2.90
N ALA A 28 -6.38 14.37 -2.01
CA ALA A 28 -6.99 13.73 -0.85
C ALA A 28 -7.72 14.74 0.06
N LEU A 29 -7.10 15.91 0.31
CA LEU A 29 -7.74 17.00 1.05
C LEU A 29 -8.99 17.54 0.34
N ILE A 30 -8.92 17.72 -0.99
CA ILE A 30 -10.07 18.16 -1.81
C ILE A 30 -11.21 17.13 -1.75
N LYS A 31 -10.90 15.83 -1.76
CA LYS A 31 -11.84 14.71 -1.66
C LYS A 31 -12.37 14.46 -0.25
N GLY A 32 -11.88 15.22 0.74
CA GLY A 32 -12.36 15.19 2.12
C GLY A 32 -11.84 14.01 2.94
N LEU A 33 -10.67 13.45 2.58
CA LEU A 33 -10.03 12.39 3.34
C LEU A 33 -9.30 12.96 4.57
N ASP A 34 -9.36 12.23 5.68
CA ASP A 34 -8.69 12.56 6.95
C ASP A 34 -7.33 11.84 7.07
N LEU A 35 -7.24 10.62 6.53
CA LEU A 35 -6.08 9.72 6.67
C LEU A 35 -5.75 9.07 5.33
N ILE A 36 -4.49 9.17 4.89
CA ILE A 36 -4.03 8.57 3.63
C ILE A 36 -2.78 7.70 3.79
N ALA A 37 -2.46 6.89 2.79
CA ALA A 37 -1.14 6.28 2.66
C ALA A 37 -0.66 6.29 1.20
N VAL A 38 0.66 6.42 1.02
CA VAL A 38 1.33 6.11 -0.25
C VAL A 38 1.97 4.73 -0.11
N THR A 39 1.72 3.86 -1.07
CA THR A 39 2.08 2.45 -1.08
C THR A 39 2.65 2.04 -2.44
N ASP A 40 3.70 2.72 -2.88
CA ASP A 40 4.37 2.40 -4.15
C ASP A 40 4.80 0.92 -4.21
N HIS A 41 4.82 0.34 -5.41
CA HIS A 41 5.24 -1.04 -5.60
C HIS A 41 6.70 -1.21 -5.15
N ASN A 42 6.94 -2.18 -4.26
CA ASN A 42 8.27 -2.59 -3.81
C ASN A 42 9.20 -1.41 -3.44
N SER A 43 8.65 -0.31 -2.93
CA SER A 43 9.46 0.87 -2.62
C SER A 43 8.80 1.79 -1.60
N THR A 44 9.64 2.36 -0.75
CA THR A 44 9.31 3.37 0.26
C THR A 44 9.97 4.71 -0.04
N LYS A 45 10.65 4.82 -1.20
CA LYS A 45 11.55 5.95 -1.50
C LYS A 45 10.82 7.28 -1.66
N GLN A 46 9.52 7.27 -1.97
CA GLN A 46 8.72 8.49 -2.08
C GLN A 46 8.17 8.99 -0.74
N LEU A 47 8.15 8.13 0.30
CA LEU A 47 7.53 8.42 1.60
C LEU A 47 8.08 9.67 2.31
N PRO A 48 9.40 9.99 2.27
CA PRO A 48 9.89 11.21 2.92
C PRO A 48 9.25 12.49 2.36
N ALA A 49 9.09 12.56 1.04
CA ALA A 49 8.46 13.71 0.38
C ALA A 49 6.95 13.75 0.62
N ALA A 50 6.28 12.59 0.56
CA ALA A 50 4.85 12.48 0.89
C ALA A 50 4.56 12.89 2.34
N ALA A 51 5.40 12.48 3.29
CA ALA A 51 5.30 12.84 4.70
C ALA A 51 5.39 14.36 4.92
N GLU A 52 6.32 15.03 4.22
CA GLU A 52 6.46 16.48 4.30
C GLU A 52 5.28 17.21 3.65
N ALA A 53 4.84 16.77 2.47
CA ALA A 53 3.66 17.32 1.80
C ALA A 53 2.40 17.20 2.68
N ALA A 54 2.16 16.02 3.27
CA ALA A 54 1.05 15.78 4.16
C ALA A 54 1.09 16.68 5.41
N ARG A 55 2.26 16.79 6.06
CA ARG A 55 2.46 17.66 7.22
C ARG A 55 2.20 19.14 6.91
N ASN A 56 2.62 19.61 5.72
CA ASN A 56 2.46 21.01 5.33
C ASN A 56 1.00 21.42 5.16
N ILE A 57 0.11 20.49 4.81
CA ILE A 57 -1.33 20.74 4.65
C ILE A 57 -2.18 20.22 5.81
N GLY A 58 -1.58 19.46 6.73
CA GLY A 58 -2.25 18.94 7.93
C GLY A 58 -3.17 17.74 7.68
N ILE A 59 -2.90 16.91 6.67
CA ILE A 59 -3.61 15.64 6.46
C ILE A 59 -2.89 14.49 7.20
N GLY A 60 -3.66 13.58 7.80
CA GLY A 60 -3.11 12.39 8.45
C GLY A 60 -2.49 11.45 7.42
N MET A 61 -1.36 10.83 7.76
CA MET A 61 -0.68 9.89 6.87
C MET A 61 -0.14 8.66 7.60
N LEU A 62 -0.44 7.48 7.05
CA LEU A 62 0.34 6.27 7.25
C LEU A 62 1.38 6.14 6.12
N PHE A 63 2.44 5.38 6.39
CA PHE A 63 3.57 5.22 5.48
C PHE A 63 3.61 3.77 5.02
N GLY A 64 3.77 3.51 3.72
CA GLY A 64 3.81 2.12 3.28
C GLY A 64 4.43 1.84 1.93
N ALA A 65 4.30 0.58 1.54
CA ALA A 65 4.66 0.03 0.24
C ALA A 65 3.70 -1.12 -0.07
N GLU A 66 3.41 -1.37 -1.34
CA GLU A 66 2.76 -2.60 -1.79
C GLU A 66 3.85 -3.58 -2.24
N LEU A 67 4.04 -4.66 -1.50
CA LEU A 67 5.02 -5.69 -1.86
C LEU A 67 4.38 -6.74 -2.75
N GLU A 68 5.07 -7.15 -3.81
CA GLU A 68 4.67 -8.29 -4.63
C GLU A 68 5.52 -9.50 -4.25
N SER A 69 4.91 -10.51 -3.62
CA SER A 69 5.61 -11.74 -3.22
C SER A 69 5.97 -12.61 -4.43
N SER A 70 6.81 -13.62 -4.23
CA SER A 70 7.21 -14.59 -5.26
C SER A 70 6.06 -15.42 -5.84
N GLU A 71 4.96 -15.52 -5.10
CA GLU A 71 3.68 -16.11 -5.51
C GLU A 71 2.81 -15.11 -6.29
N GLU A 72 3.38 -13.95 -6.65
CA GLU A 72 2.70 -12.82 -7.26
C GLU A 72 1.53 -12.32 -6.40
N VAL A 73 1.61 -12.40 -5.07
CA VAL A 73 0.56 -11.90 -4.16
C VAL A 73 0.96 -10.52 -3.64
N HIS A 74 0.05 -9.55 -3.74
CA HIS A 74 0.26 -8.23 -3.19
C HIS A 74 -0.10 -8.17 -1.69
N VAL A 75 0.77 -7.52 -0.92
CA VAL A 75 0.58 -7.24 0.50
C VAL A 75 1.01 -5.81 0.80
N LEU A 76 0.12 -5.04 1.43
CA LEU A 76 0.44 -3.70 1.92
C LEU A 76 1.21 -3.81 3.22
N ALA A 77 2.34 -3.11 3.26
CA ALA A 77 3.11 -2.86 4.46
C ALA A 77 2.75 -1.46 4.97
N LEU A 78 1.92 -1.35 6.01
CA LEU A 78 1.45 -0.05 6.54
C LEU A 78 2.04 0.27 7.91
N TYR A 79 2.65 1.44 8.04
CA TYR A 79 3.38 1.88 9.22
C TYR A 79 2.86 3.20 9.73
N ARG A 80 2.91 3.34 11.06
CA ARG A 80 2.65 4.62 11.72
C ARG A 80 3.78 5.64 11.56
N ARG A 81 5.02 5.17 11.66
CA ARG A 81 6.21 6.03 11.72
C ARG A 81 7.00 5.90 10.43
N LEU A 82 7.37 7.03 9.86
CA LEU A 82 8.16 7.09 8.63
C LEU A 82 9.46 6.29 8.77
N GLU A 83 10.17 6.41 9.90
CA GLU A 83 11.45 5.72 10.10
C GLU A 83 11.30 4.20 10.12
N ALA A 84 10.15 3.70 10.60
CA ALA A 84 9.86 2.27 10.60
C ALA A 84 9.60 1.77 9.16
N ALA A 85 8.80 2.50 8.38
CA ALA A 85 8.59 2.19 6.97
C ALA A 85 9.90 2.18 6.18
N LEU A 86 10.74 3.21 6.36
CA LEU A 86 12.05 3.30 5.69
C LEU A 86 13.02 2.17 6.08
N SER A 87 12.82 1.55 7.24
CA SER A 87 13.64 0.40 7.66
C SER A 87 13.34 -0.89 6.87
N LEU A 88 12.21 -0.93 6.15
CA LEU A 88 11.84 -2.03 5.25
C LEU A 88 12.63 -1.97 3.92
N GLN A 89 12.99 -0.78 3.43
CA GLN A 89 13.60 -0.62 2.10
C GLN A 89 14.85 -1.48 1.86
N PRO A 90 15.82 -1.59 2.81
CA PRO A 90 17.00 -2.41 2.58
C PRO A 90 16.66 -3.90 2.39
N TRP A 91 15.59 -4.39 3.03
CA TRP A 91 15.11 -5.74 2.83
C TRP A 91 14.48 -5.90 1.46
N ILE A 92 13.65 -4.93 1.02
CA ILE A 92 13.08 -4.95 -0.33
C ILE A 92 14.19 -4.96 -1.38
N ASP A 93 15.14 -4.02 -1.28
CA ASP A 93 16.28 -3.91 -2.20
C ASP A 93 17.09 -5.22 -2.30
N ALA A 94 17.19 -5.99 -1.21
CA ALA A 94 17.88 -7.27 -1.17
C ALA A 94 17.12 -8.43 -1.86
N HIS A 95 15.80 -8.30 -2.02
CA HIS A 95 14.92 -9.29 -2.66
C HIS A 95 14.43 -8.87 -4.05
N MET A 96 14.82 -7.68 -4.53
CA MET A 96 14.54 -7.25 -5.90
C MET A 96 15.32 -8.12 -6.91
N PRO A 97 14.70 -8.55 -8.02
CA PRO A 97 15.33 -9.43 -9.01
C PRO A 97 16.37 -8.74 -9.91
N GLY A 98 16.60 -7.43 -9.77
CA GLY A 98 17.61 -6.70 -10.57
C GLY A 98 17.21 -6.41 -12.01
N ILE A 99 15.91 -6.48 -12.34
CA ILE A 99 15.41 -6.23 -13.69
C ILE A 99 15.39 -4.72 -13.96
N PRO A 100 16.05 -4.21 -15.02
CA PRO A 100 16.01 -2.78 -15.34
C PRO A 100 14.63 -2.37 -15.89
N ASN A 101 14.16 -1.17 -15.56
CA ASN A 101 12.94 -0.61 -16.12
C ASN A 101 13.11 -0.19 -17.60
N ASP A 102 12.13 -0.51 -18.45
CA ASP A 102 11.99 0.06 -19.79
C ASP A 102 10.88 1.13 -19.77
N GLU A 103 11.30 2.39 -19.67
CA GLU A 103 10.39 3.53 -19.55
C GLU A 103 9.40 3.65 -20.73
N ASN A 104 9.74 3.12 -21.92
CA ASN A 104 8.85 3.18 -23.08
C ASN A 104 7.69 2.19 -23.00
N TYR A 105 7.85 1.13 -22.20
CA TYR A 105 6.86 0.06 -22.08
C TYR A 105 6.08 0.17 -20.77
N PHE A 106 6.77 0.41 -19.65
CA PHE A 106 6.17 0.37 -18.32
C PHE A 106 5.81 1.73 -17.76
N GLY A 107 6.47 2.81 -18.20
CA GLY A 107 6.32 4.15 -17.64
C GLY A 107 7.53 4.60 -16.82
N ASN A 108 7.48 5.85 -16.33
CA ASN A 108 8.56 6.41 -15.52
C ASN A 108 8.46 5.95 -14.08
N GLN A 109 9.58 5.94 -13.36
CA GLN A 109 9.62 5.72 -11.92
C GLN A 109 10.38 6.87 -11.29
N LEU A 110 9.66 7.96 -11.01
CA LEU A 110 10.22 9.24 -10.59
C LEU A 110 10.31 9.31 -9.07
N ILE A 111 11.47 9.73 -8.56
CA ILE A 111 11.64 10.06 -7.15
C ILE A 111 11.61 11.59 -7.04
N MET A 112 10.64 12.11 -6.32
CA MET A 112 10.45 13.55 -6.13
C MET A 112 10.77 14.00 -4.70
N ASN A 113 11.15 15.27 -4.54
CA ASN A 113 11.20 15.92 -3.23
C ASN A 113 9.83 16.52 -2.84
N ALA A 114 9.76 17.18 -1.68
CA ALA A 114 8.53 17.78 -1.16
C ALA A 114 8.02 19.01 -1.95
N ASN A 115 8.75 19.48 -2.97
CA ASN A 115 8.31 20.53 -3.90
C ASN A 115 7.92 19.96 -5.27
N ASP A 116 7.75 18.64 -5.38
CA ASP A 116 7.53 17.89 -6.63
C ASP A 116 8.66 18.06 -7.66
N GLU A 117 9.88 18.42 -7.21
CA GLU A 117 11.05 18.44 -8.07
C GLU A 117 11.61 17.03 -8.18
N ILE A 118 11.87 16.57 -9.42
CA ILE A 118 12.50 15.28 -9.66
C ILE A 118 13.94 15.31 -9.13
N ILE A 119 14.23 14.47 -8.14
CA ILE A 119 15.55 14.31 -7.53
C ILE A 119 16.23 13.00 -7.93
N GLY A 120 15.49 12.08 -8.56
CA GLY A 120 16.03 10.82 -9.03
C GLY A 120 15.02 10.01 -9.83
N LYS A 121 15.48 8.85 -10.28
CA LYS A 121 14.65 7.82 -10.89
C LYS A 121 15.04 6.47 -10.30
N GLU A 122 14.07 5.57 -10.15
CA GLU A 122 14.36 4.18 -9.81
C GLU A 122 14.76 3.41 -11.07
N PRO A 123 15.99 2.89 -11.18
CA PRO A 123 16.43 2.15 -12.36
C PRO A 123 15.86 0.73 -12.46
N GLN A 124 15.47 0.10 -11.35
CA GLN A 124 14.92 -1.26 -11.35
C GLN A 124 13.40 -1.24 -11.54
N LEU A 125 12.84 -2.12 -12.37
CA LEU A 125 11.40 -2.24 -12.56
C LEU A 125 10.75 -2.65 -11.22
N LEU A 126 9.79 -1.86 -10.73
CA LEU A 126 9.17 -2.07 -9.41
C LEU A 126 7.96 -3.01 -9.45
N ILE A 127 7.28 -3.14 -10.60
CA ILE A 127 6.12 -4.03 -10.82
C ILE A 127 6.56 -5.44 -11.19
N VAL A 128 7.36 -6.04 -10.32
CA VAL A 128 7.86 -7.42 -10.44
C VAL A 128 7.84 -8.08 -9.08
N SER A 129 7.69 -9.40 -9.08
CA SER A 129 7.76 -10.19 -7.86
C SER A 129 9.15 -10.12 -7.21
N LEU A 130 9.15 -9.94 -5.90
CA LEU A 130 10.32 -10.16 -5.06
C LEU A 130 10.72 -11.63 -5.09
N THR A 131 11.97 -11.91 -4.75
CA THR A 131 12.44 -13.29 -4.53
C THR A 131 11.99 -13.87 -3.18
N ALA A 132 11.16 -13.14 -2.43
CA ALA A 132 10.64 -13.52 -1.11
C ALA A 132 9.20 -14.04 -1.21
N THR A 133 8.88 -15.06 -0.43
CA THR A 133 7.53 -15.61 -0.28
C THR A 133 6.59 -14.64 0.43
N LEU A 134 5.28 -14.89 0.32
CA LEU A 134 4.26 -14.12 1.03
C LEU A 134 4.48 -14.16 2.55
N GLU A 135 4.86 -15.31 3.08
CA GLU A 135 5.17 -15.49 4.51
C GLU A 135 6.38 -14.64 4.93
N GLU A 136 7.48 -14.67 4.17
CA GLU A 136 8.66 -13.84 4.43
C GLU A 136 8.35 -12.34 4.33
N CYS A 137 7.47 -11.93 3.40
CA CYS A 137 7.01 -10.54 3.33
C CYS A 137 6.26 -10.14 4.60
N VAL A 138 5.28 -10.93 5.05
CA VAL A 138 4.50 -10.65 6.27
C VAL A 138 5.41 -10.62 7.50
N GLU A 139 6.30 -11.59 7.64
CA GLU A 139 7.27 -11.65 8.75
C GLU A 139 8.15 -10.40 8.81
N GLU A 140 8.67 -9.94 7.67
CA GLU A 140 9.51 -8.75 7.61
C GLU A 140 8.74 -7.47 7.92
N ILE A 141 7.50 -7.34 7.41
CA ILE A 141 6.62 -6.20 7.71
C ILE A 141 6.44 -6.11 9.24
N HIS A 142 6.16 -7.23 9.90
CA HIS A 142 6.01 -7.28 11.35
C HIS A 142 7.32 -7.01 12.09
N ARG A 143 8.44 -7.57 11.61
CA ARG A 143 9.78 -7.37 12.19
C ARG A 143 10.19 -5.90 12.20
N THR A 144 9.79 -5.15 11.18
CA THR A 144 10.03 -3.70 11.04
C THR A 144 8.95 -2.84 11.72
N GLY A 145 7.94 -3.46 12.33
CA GLY A 145 6.91 -2.79 13.12
C GLY A 145 5.71 -2.28 12.33
N GLY A 146 5.50 -2.80 11.13
CA GLY A 146 4.36 -2.50 10.27
C GLY A 146 3.20 -3.46 10.46
N LYS A 147 2.13 -3.19 9.71
CA LYS A 147 0.94 -4.02 9.59
C LYS A 147 0.83 -4.57 8.18
N ALA A 148 0.60 -5.87 8.08
CA ALA A 148 0.50 -6.58 6.82
C ALA A 148 -0.98 -6.74 6.43
N ILE A 149 -1.42 -6.01 5.41
CA ILE A 149 -2.78 -6.12 4.87
C ILE A 149 -2.71 -6.85 3.54
N LEU A 150 -3.42 -7.96 3.38
CA LEU A 150 -3.48 -8.63 2.08
C LEU A 150 -4.29 -7.75 1.12
N ALA A 151 -3.66 -7.32 0.02
CA ALA A 151 -4.26 -6.39 -0.93
C ALA A 151 -5.32 -7.10 -1.80
N HIS A 152 -6.37 -6.36 -2.15
CA HIS A 152 -7.44 -6.70 -3.10
C HIS A 152 -7.72 -8.20 -3.20
N VAL A 153 -8.06 -8.85 -2.08
CA VAL A 153 -7.89 -10.31 -1.87
C VAL A 153 -8.69 -11.23 -2.79
N VAL A 154 -9.62 -10.68 -3.57
CA VAL A 154 -10.49 -11.38 -4.52
C VAL A 154 -10.31 -10.93 -5.97
N ASP A 155 -9.32 -10.07 -6.24
CA ASP A 155 -9.06 -9.58 -7.59
C ASP A 155 -8.52 -10.68 -8.49
N ARG A 156 -8.68 -10.49 -9.81
CA ARG A 156 -8.33 -11.50 -10.81
C ARG A 156 -6.83 -11.61 -11.08
N LYS A 157 -6.05 -10.69 -10.52
CA LYS A 157 -4.60 -10.63 -10.63
C LYS A 157 -4.06 -10.25 -9.27
N ASN A 158 -2.86 -10.73 -8.98
CA ASN A 158 -2.07 -10.38 -7.82
C ASN A 158 -2.73 -10.54 -6.44
N SER A 159 -3.86 -11.23 -6.36
CA SER A 159 -4.59 -11.46 -5.11
C SER A 159 -4.34 -12.86 -4.57
N VAL A 160 -4.30 -12.96 -3.24
CA VAL A 160 -4.06 -14.21 -2.54
C VAL A 160 -5.05 -15.32 -2.92
N THR A 161 -6.35 -15.02 -3.09
CA THR A 161 -7.32 -16.06 -3.44
C THR A 161 -7.27 -16.48 -4.90
N THR A 162 -6.73 -15.66 -5.79
CA THR A 162 -6.50 -16.05 -7.19
C THR A 162 -5.23 -16.89 -7.32
N GLN A 163 -4.14 -16.48 -6.65
CA GLN A 163 -2.85 -17.18 -6.77
C GLN A 163 -2.81 -18.48 -5.97
N LEU A 164 -3.33 -18.48 -4.75
CA LEU A 164 -3.26 -19.64 -3.85
C LEU A 164 -4.59 -20.42 -3.77
N GLY A 165 -5.70 -19.82 -4.22
CA GLY A 165 -7.05 -20.40 -4.10
C GLY A 165 -7.71 -20.18 -2.74
N PHE A 166 -6.95 -19.77 -1.72
CA PHE A 166 -7.40 -19.52 -0.35
C PHE A 166 -6.44 -18.55 0.37
N ILE A 167 -6.86 -18.00 1.51
CA ILE A 167 -6.02 -17.23 2.43
C ILE A 167 -5.44 -18.18 3.47
N PRO A 168 -4.11 -18.36 3.55
CA PRO A 168 -3.54 -19.35 4.47
C PRO A 168 -3.96 -19.08 5.93
N PRO A 169 -4.44 -20.11 6.66
CA PRO A 169 -5.01 -19.92 8.00
C PRO A 169 -3.96 -19.53 9.06
N ASP A 170 -2.70 -19.92 8.85
CA ASP A 170 -1.59 -19.66 9.77
C ASP A 170 -0.78 -18.40 9.38
N LEU A 171 -1.13 -17.72 8.28
CA LEU A 171 -0.46 -16.48 7.86
C LEU A 171 -0.90 -15.34 8.81
N PRO A 172 0.02 -14.68 9.51
CA PRO A 172 -0.33 -13.66 10.50
C PRO A 172 -0.59 -12.30 9.81
N TYR A 173 -1.60 -12.20 8.95
CA TYR A 173 -2.01 -10.90 8.40
C TYR A 173 -2.80 -10.08 9.45
N ASP A 174 -2.79 -8.75 9.33
CA ASP A 174 -3.49 -7.82 10.24
C ASP A 174 -4.83 -7.32 9.67
N GLY A 175 -5.06 -7.49 8.37
CA GLY A 175 -6.31 -7.14 7.71
C GLY A 175 -6.38 -7.63 6.26
N LEU A 176 -7.56 -7.49 5.66
CA LEU A 176 -7.85 -7.86 4.28
C LEU A 176 -8.45 -6.67 3.54
N GLU A 177 -7.89 -6.34 2.39
CA GLU A 177 -8.44 -5.34 1.51
C GLU A 177 -9.40 -5.98 0.49
N ILE A 178 -10.58 -5.40 0.33
CA ILE A 178 -11.58 -5.75 -0.68
C ILE A 178 -12.01 -4.49 -1.43
N LYS A 179 -12.51 -4.63 -2.66
CA LYS A 179 -12.95 -3.47 -3.46
C LYS A 179 -14.39 -3.06 -3.16
N ARG A 180 -15.22 -3.99 -2.67
CA ARG A 180 -16.64 -3.74 -2.35
C ARG A 180 -17.12 -4.61 -1.18
N PRO A 181 -18.03 -4.11 -0.31
CA PRO A 181 -18.51 -4.86 0.84
C PRO A 181 -19.13 -6.22 0.51
N GLU A 182 -19.73 -6.39 -0.67
CA GLU A 182 -20.34 -7.67 -1.05
C GLU A 182 -19.31 -8.80 -1.18
N GLN A 183 -18.04 -8.48 -1.40
CA GLN A 183 -16.96 -9.45 -1.56
C GLN A 183 -16.60 -10.17 -0.24
N ILE A 184 -17.00 -9.62 0.92
CA ILE A 184 -16.85 -10.30 2.23
C ILE A 184 -17.45 -11.71 2.15
N LYS A 185 -18.64 -11.84 1.56
CA LYS A 185 -19.33 -13.14 1.42
C LYS A 185 -18.53 -14.13 0.59
N ASP A 186 -17.88 -13.66 -0.47
CA ASP A 186 -17.05 -14.51 -1.34
C ASP A 186 -15.80 -14.99 -0.60
N VAL A 187 -15.16 -14.10 0.17
CA VAL A 187 -14.00 -14.44 1.01
C VAL A 187 -14.38 -15.48 2.06
N LEU A 188 -15.46 -15.26 2.82
CA LEU A 188 -15.90 -16.16 3.88
C LEU A 188 -16.34 -17.52 3.35
N ALA A 189 -16.96 -17.56 2.16
CA ALA A 189 -17.37 -18.82 1.52
C ALA A 189 -16.18 -19.70 1.12
N ARG A 190 -15.05 -19.09 0.73
CA ARG A 190 -13.82 -19.80 0.35
C ARG A 190 -12.92 -20.10 1.55
N ASN A 191 -13.02 -19.32 2.62
CA ASN A 191 -12.12 -19.36 3.76
C ASN A 191 -12.92 -19.46 5.08
N PRO A 192 -13.52 -20.62 5.40
CA PRO A 192 -14.45 -20.77 6.54
C PRO A 192 -13.81 -20.58 7.93
N TRP A 193 -12.47 -20.57 8.00
CA TRP A 193 -11.72 -20.23 9.22
C TRP A 193 -11.73 -18.73 9.52
N ILE A 194 -11.90 -17.87 8.52
CA ILE A 194 -11.98 -16.42 8.70
C ILE A 194 -13.32 -16.06 9.35
N LYS A 195 -13.29 -15.16 10.34
CA LYS A 195 -14.47 -14.65 11.03
C LYS A 195 -14.66 -13.18 10.70
N GLU A 196 -15.83 -12.86 10.14
CA GLU A 196 -16.17 -11.50 9.68
C GLU A 196 -15.92 -10.45 10.76
N ASN A 197 -16.31 -10.74 12.01
CA ASN A 197 -16.23 -9.87 13.17
C ASN A 197 -14.86 -9.82 13.86
N GLU A 198 -13.89 -10.65 13.42
CA GLU A 198 -12.52 -10.67 13.93
C GLU A 198 -11.51 -10.21 12.87
N THR A 199 -12.00 -9.89 11.67
CA THR A 199 -11.20 -9.47 10.52
C THR A 199 -11.35 -7.98 10.32
N GLU A 200 -10.23 -7.30 10.14
CA GLU A 200 -10.24 -5.91 9.70
C GLU A 200 -10.37 -5.87 8.18
N TRP A 201 -11.49 -5.33 7.71
CA TRP A 201 -11.78 -5.18 6.29
C TRP A 201 -11.49 -3.75 5.88
N LEU A 202 -10.63 -3.58 4.88
CA LEU A 202 -10.34 -2.28 4.29
C LEU A 202 -10.87 -2.21 2.86
N ILE A 203 -11.31 -1.03 2.45
CA ILE A 203 -11.72 -0.70 1.09
C ILE A 203 -10.98 0.57 0.69
N ASP A 204 -10.08 0.43 -0.27
CA ASP A 204 -9.19 1.49 -0.73
C ASP A 204 -9.26 1.63 -2.26
N SER A 205 -8.70 2.70 -2.79
CA SER A 205 -8.83 3.00 -4.23
C SER A 205 -7.92 2.17 -5.12
N ASP A 206 -6.73 1.80 -4.65
CA ASP A 206 -5.66 1.29 -5.52
C ASP A 206 -5.35 2.32 -6.64
N ALA A 207 -5.33 3.61 -6.25
CA ALA A 207 -5.28 4.71 -7.19
C ALA A 207 -3.93 4.85 -7.89
N HIS A 208 -3.99 4.88 -9.22
CA HIS A 208 -2.85 5.13 -10.10
C HIS A 208 -2.93 6.51 -10.80
N ASN A 209 -4.08 7.17 -10.68
CA ASN A 209 -4.36 8.51 -11.21
C ASN A 209 -5.13 9.31 -10.17
N LEU A 210 -5.02 10.65 -10.19
CA LEU A 210 -5.59 11.51 -9.14
C LEU A 210 -7.11 11.41 -9.03
N ILE A 211 -7.79 11.12 -10.15
CA ILE A 211 -9.26 10.99 -10.19
C ILE A 211 -9.75 9.75 -9.44
N ASP A 212 -8.92 8.70 -9.40
CA ASP A 212 -9.25 7.39 -8.84
C ASP A 212 -9.13 7.37 -7.31
N ILE A 213 -8.42 8.33 -6.71
CA ILE A 213 -8.36 8.50 -5.25
C ILE A 213 -9.78 8.53 -4.69
N SER A 214 -10.00 7.81 -3.58
CA SER A 214 -11.32 7.63 -2.98
C SER A 214 -11.95 8.97 -2.60
N GLU A 215 -13.26 9.07 -2.83
CA GLU A 215 -14.08 10.08 -2.15
C GLU A 215 -14.22 9.71 -0.66
N ALA A 216 -14.65 10.66 0.16
CA ALA A 216 -14.96 10.43 1.59
C ALA A 216 -16.20 9.52 1.80
N VAL A 217 -16.05 8.23 1.49
CA VAL A 217 -17.11 7.21 1.57
C VAL A 217 -16.76 6.03 2.47
N ASN A 218 -15.47 5.71 2.62
CA ASN A 218 -14.98 4.66 3.51
C ASN A 218 -14.48 5.29 4.80
N GLU A 219 -14.93 4.74 5.94
CA GLU A 219 -14.61 5.25 7.26
C GLU A 219 -13.84 4.22 8.07
N ILE A 220 -12.81 4.69 8.78
CA ILE A 220 -12.10 3.92 9.78
C ILE A 220 -12.25 4.60 11.14
N SER A 221 -12.52 3.81 12.18
CA SER A 221 -12.69 4.31 13.54
C SER A 221 -11.32 4.64 14.17
N GLU A 222 -11.29 5.61 15.08
CA GLU A 222 -10.09 5.92 15.86
C GLU A 222 -9.63 4.71 16.70
N GLU A 223 -10.57 3.89 17.19
CA GLU A 223 -10.27 2.66 17.92
C GLU A 223 -9.55 1.64 17.04
N THR A 224 -10.03 1.44 15.80
CA THR A 224 -9.38 0.57 14.81
C THR A 224 -7.97 1.05 14.51
N VAL A 225 -7.80 2.35 14.27
CA VAL A 225 -6.48 2.94 14.01
C VAL A 225 -5.55 2.80 15.22
N ALA A 226 -6.04 3.06 16.44
CA ALA A 226 -5.25 2.90 17.66
C ALA A 226 -4.84 1.44 17.89
N ARG A 227 -5.73 0.48 17.58
CA ARG A 227 -5.44 -0.96 17.70
C ARG A 227 -4.37 -1.42 16.70
N LEU A 228 -4.41 -0.92 15.47
CA LEU A 228 -3.46 -1.31 14.41
C LEU A 228 -2.13 -0.54 14.48
N TRP A 229 -2.19 0.76 14.72
CA TRP A 229 -1.06 1.68 14.54
C TRP A 229 -0.81 2.61 15.76
N GLY A 230 -1.54 2.43 16.87
CA GLY A 230 -1.47 3.29 18.05
C GLY A 230 -2.05 4.69 17.83
N ASP A 231 -2.13 5.50 18.89
CA ASP A 231 -2.80 6.82 18.90
C ASP A 231 -2.17 7.87 17.94
N LEU A 232 -2.86 8.26 16.86
CA LEU A 232 -2.48 9.33 15.92
C LEU A 232 -2.39 10.72 16.60
N GLN A 233 -1.41 10.93 17.47
CA GLN A 233 -1.01 12.25 17.99
C GLN A 233 0.32 12.68 17.37
#